data_AF-A0A0P6VDA1-F1
#
_entry.id   AF-A0A0P6VDA1-F1
#
_cell.length_a   1.000
_cell.length_b   1.000
_cell.length_c   1.000
_cell.angle_alpha   90.00
_cell.angle_beta   90.00
_cell.angle_gamma   90.00
#
_symmetry.space_group_name_H-M   'P 1'
#
loop_
_entity.id
_entity.type
_entity.pdbx_description
1 polymer ?
#
loop_
_entity_poly.entity_id
_entity_poly.type
_entity_poly.pdbx_seq_one_letter_code
_entity_poly.pdbx_strand_id
1 'polypeptide(L)' 'AHVRALRSVLPTHIPVYVVGGVSPQTLAGFIAQFAAGAGIGGELYKPGQSLETTQTHARAFVQAYQELQG' A
#
# COMPACT_ATOMS: atom_id res chain seq x y z
N ALA A 1 1.33 -14.17 -2.77
CA ALA A 1 2.28 -15.22 -2.35
C ALA A 1 3.59 -14.66 -1.81
N HIS A 2 4.21 -13.66 -2.47
CA HIS A 2 5.58 -13.22 -2.16
C HIS A 2 5.80 -12.64 -0.75
N VAL A 3 4.90 -11.79 -0.22
CA VAL A 3 5.07 -11.20 1.12
C VAL A 3 5.07 -12.27 2.21
N ARG A 4 4.15 -13.24 2.12
CA ARG A 4 4.05 -14.37 3.06
C ARG A 4 5.32 -15.23 3.06
N ALA A 5 5.92 -15.44 1.89
CA ALA A 5 7.17 -16.19 1.77
C ALA A 5 8.36 -15.44 2.40
N LEU A 6 8.44 -14.11 2.26
CA LEU A 6 9.48 -13.33 2.94
C LEU A 6 9.27 -13.32 4.45
N ARG A 7 8.03 -13.19 4.91
CA ARG A 7 7.68 -13.17 6.34
C ARG A 7 7.99 -14.47 7.07
N SER A 8 8.12 -15.61 6.39
CA SER A 8 8.46 -16.88 7.05
C SER A 8 9.92 -16.95 7.52
N VAL A 9 10.79 -16.11 6.99
CA VAL A 9 12.23 -16.09 7.31
C VAL A 9 12.69 -14.79 7.97
N LEU A 10 11.91 -13.71 7.86
CA LEU A 10 12.23 -12.43 8.50
C LEU A 10 11.82 -12.43 9.99
N PRO A 11 12.60 -11.77 10.87
CA PRO A 11 12.17 -11.55 12.24
C PRO A 11 10.83 -10.81 12.32
N THR A 12 9.97 -11.22 13.24
CA THR A 12 8.57 -10.77 13.30
C THR A 12 8.40 -9.26 13.51
N HIS A 13 9.34 -8.63 14.20
CA HIS A 13 9.35 -7.20 14.51
C HIS A 13 9.78 -6.29 13.33
N ILE A 14 10.29 -6.87 12.24
CA ILE A 14 10.65 -6.12 11.04
C ILE A 14 9.40 -5.92 10.18
N PRO A 15 8.93 -4.68 9.95
CA PRO A 15 7.78 -4.42 9.11
C PRO A 15 8.16 -4.59 7.64
N VAL A 16 7.28 -5.22 6.86
CA VAL A 16 7.46 -5.40 5.41
C VAL A 16 6.49 -4.49 4.68
N TYR A 17 7.01 -3.60 3.84
CA TYR A 17 6.20 -2.70 3.01
C TYR A 17 6.31 -3.12 1.55
N VAL A 18 5.16 -3.21 0.86
CA VAL A 18 5.13 -3.52 -0.58
C VAL A 18 5.23 -2.24 -1.41
N VAL A 19 5.92 -2.31 -2.54
CA VAL A 19 6.05 -1.19 -3.49
C VAL A 19 5.90 -1.70 -4.92
N GLY A 20 5.50 -0.79 -5.81
CA GLY A 20 5.32 -1.08 -7.24
C GLY A 20 3.94 -1.67 -7.55
N GLY A 21 3.11 -0.91 -8.29
CA GLY A 21 1.79 -1.37 -8.75
C GLY A 21 0.74 -1.56 -7.65
N VAL A 22 0.90 -0.91 -6.50
CA VAL A 22 -0.11 -0.95 -5.42
C VAL A 22 -1.14 0.16 -5.64
N SER A 23 -2.42 -0.20 -5.70
CA SER A 23 -3.56 0.71 -5.78
C SER A 23 -4.45 0.57 -4.54
N PRO A 24 -5.41 1.49 -4.30
CA PRO A 24 -6.36 1.34 -3.20
C PRO A 24 -7.11 0.00 -3.21
N GLN A 25 -7.43 -0.52 -4.40
CA GLN A 25 -8.17 -1.78 -4.57
C GLN A 25 -7.32 -3.02 -4.28
N THR A 26 -5.99 -2.94 -4.49
CA THR A 26 -5.09 -4.09 -4.28
C THR A 26 -4.45 -4.09 -2.88
N LEU A 27 -4.49 -2.96 -2.17
CA LEU A 27 -3.88 -2.79 -0.84
C LEU A 27 -4.33 -3.86 0.17
N ALA A 28 -5.63 -4.14 0.25
CA ALA A 28 -6.19 -5.16 1.15
C ALA A 28 -5.55 -6.54 0.97
N GLY A 29 -5.29 -6.93 -0.27
CA GLY A 29 -4.67 -8.22 -0.60
C GLY A 29 -3.22 -8.33 -0.11
N PHE A 30 -2.48 -7.22 -0.03
CA PHE A 30 -1.13 -7.20 0.51
C PHE A 30 -1.10 -7.21 2.04
N ILE A 31 -1.98 -6.43 2.68
CA ILE A 31 -2.13 -6.44 4.15
C ILE A 31 -2.56 -7.82 4.64
N ALA A 32 -3.49 -8.49 3.96
CA ALA A 32 -3.89 -9.87 4.25
C ALA A 32 -2.75 -10.91 4.11
N GLN A 33 -1.64 -10.53 3.48
CA GLN A 33 -0.41 -11.33 3.39
C GLN A 33 0.68 -10.86 4.36
N PHE A 34 0.30 -10.12 5.40
CA PHE A 34 1.17 -9.59 6.45
C PHE A 34 2.15 -8.50 5.99
N ALA A 35 1.80 -7.77 4.93
CA ALA A 35 2.44 -6.48 4.69
C ALA A 35 2.01 -5.51 5.81
N ALA A 36 2.97 -4.75 6.34
CA ALA A 36 2.70 -3.68 7.31
C ALA A 36 2.09 -2.44 6.63
N GLY A 37 2.29 -2.30 5.31
CA GLY A 37 1.78 -1.19 4.51
C GLY A 37 2.30 -1.23 3.08
N ALA A 38 2.18 -0.10 2.39
CA ALA A 38 2.67 0.06 1.03
C ALA A 38 3.36 1.41 0.82
N GLY A 39 4.38 1.43 -0.03
CA GLY A 39 4.89 2.66 -0.64
C GLY A 39 4.18 2.92 -1.96
N ILE A 40 3.63 4.13 -2.11
CA ILE A 40 2.78 4.53 -3.23
C ILE A 40 3.49 5.57 -4.10
N GLY A 41 3.71 5.22 -5.37
CA GLY A 41 4.45 6.04 -6.34
C GLY A 41 3.52 6.66 -7.38
N GLY A 42 3.63 6.20 -8.63
CA GLY A 42 2.81 6.68 -9.75
C GLY A 42 1.30 6.59 -9.58
N GLU A 43 0.83 5.68 -8.73
CA GLU A 43 -0.58 5.55 -8.35
C GLU A 43 -1.05 6.69 -7.43
N LEU A 44 -0.13 7.34 -6.70
CA LEU A 44 -0.39 8.56 -5.95
C LEU A 44 -0.13 9.79 -6.84
N TYR A 45 1.07 9.89 -7.40
CA TYR A 45 1.55 11.07 -8.13
C TYR A 45 2.36 10.73 -9.38
N LYS A 46 1.99 11.36 -10.50
CA LYS A 46 2.76 11.42 -11.73
C LYS A 46 3.19 12.86 -12.01
N PRO A 47 4.42 13.10 -12.52
CA PRO A 47 4.88 14.45 -12.86
C PRO A 47 3.90 15.19 -13.75
N GLY A 48 3.53 16.41 -13.35
CA GLY A 48 2.63 17.28 -14.12
C GLY A 48 1.13 17.10 -13.83
N GLN A 49 0.74 16.16 -12.96
CA GLN A 49 -0.67 16.06 -12.55
C GLN A 49 -1.10 17.22 -11.66
N SER A 50 -2.40 17.51 -11.62
CA SER A 50 -2.93 18.58 -10.78
C SER A 50 -2.87 18.23 -9.29
N LEU A 51 -2.93 19.27 -8.45
CA LEU A 51 -3.09 19.12 -7.01
C LEU A 51 -4.35 18.32 -6.68
N GLU A 52 -5.45 18.60 -7.38
CA GLU A 52 -6.74 17.92 -7.16
C GLU A 52 -6.65 16.42 -7.42
N THR A 53 -6.00 16.00 -8.52
CA THR A 53 -5.74 14.58 -8.80
C THR A 53 -4.93 13.93 -7.66
N THR A 54 -3.88 14.60 -7.20
CA THR A 54 -3.05 14.11 -6.09
C THR A 54 -3.85 13.95 -4.80
N GLN A 55 -4.70 14.92 -4.48
CA GLN A 55 -5.56 14.86 -3.30
C GLN A 55 -6.58 13.72 -3.41
N THR A 56 -7.21 13.54 -4.57
CA THR A 56 -8.16 12.45 -4.81
C THR A 56 -7.50 11.08 -4.62
N HIS A 57 -6.32 10.86 -5.21
CA HIS A 57 -5.59 9.61 -5.03
C HIS A 57 -5.16 9.39 -3.58
N ALA A 58 -4.64 10.43 -2.91
CA ALA A 58 -4.23 10.35 -1.51
C ALA A 58 -5.41 9.97 -0.60
N ARG A 59 -6.57 10.63 -0.77
CA ARG A 59 -7.78 10.31 0.01
C ARG A 59 -8.22 8.87 -0.22
N ALA A 60 -8.19 8.38 -1.47
CA ALA A 60 -8.54 7.01 -1.78
C ALA A 60 -7.62 5.99 -1.07
N PHE A 61 -6.31 6.23 -1.04
CA PHE A 61 -5.38 5.37 -0.30
C PHE A 61 -5.61 5.41 1.22
N VAL A 62 -5.80 6.61 1.78
CA VAL A 62 -6.06 6.77 3.22
C VAL A 62 -7.35 6.06 3.60
N GLN A 63 -8.43 6.25 2.83
CA GLN A 63 -9.71 5.59 3.07
C GLN A 63 -9.55 4.06 3.01
N ALA A 64 -8.97 3.53 1.93
CA ALA A 64 -8.76 2.09 1.80
C ALA A 64 -7.90 1.51 2.93
N TYR A 65 -6.91 2.24 3.43
CA TYR A 65 -6.11 1.80 4.58
C TYR A 65 -6.91 1.84 5.88
N GLN A 66 -7.68 2.89 6.13
CA GLN A 66 -8.51 3.03 7.33
C GLN A 66 -9.59 1.95 7.42
N GLU A 67 -10.22 1.60 6.30
CA GLU A 67 -11.19 0.50 6.20
C GLU A 67 -10.59 -0.87 6.59
N LEU A 68 -9.26 -1.03 6.52
CA LEU A 68 -8.56 -2.25 6.94
C LEU A 68 -8.13 -2.24 8.41
N GLN A 69 -8.17 -1.09 9.10
CA GLN A 69 -7.81 -0.96 10.51
C GLN A 69 -9.02 -1.01 11.46
N GLY A 70 -10.23 -0.87 10.94
CA GLY A 70 -11.49 -1.07 11.67
C GLY A 70 -11.87 -2.55 11.74
#